data_AF-A0A258L9V2-F1
#
_entry.id   AF-A0A258L9V2-F1
#
_cell.length_a   1.000
_cell.length_b   1.000
_cell.length_c   1.000
_cell.angle_alpha   90.00
_cell.angle_beta   90.00
_cell.angle_gamma   90.00
#
_symmetry.space_group_name_H-M   'P 1'
#
loop_
_entity.id
_entity.type
_entity.pdbx_description
1 polymer ?
#
loop_
_entity_poly.entity_id
_entity_poly.type
_entity_poly.pdbx_seq_one_letter_code
_entity_poly.pdbx_strand_id
1 'polypeptide(L)'
;MNEQFLLPLTHHGEEWNLSAEFQPRGFGYVIQVTVHNQQILFERDEENNFRAMQTNGSLSDLPKPDQVLLANIAATLQQLFS
;
A
#
# COMPACT_ATOMS: atom_id res chain seq x y z
N MET A 1 -14.45 -3.25 11.43
CA MET A 1 -13.79 -4.58 11.37
C MET A 1 -12.67 -4.42 10.37
N ASN A 2 -11.46 -4.90 10.68
CA ASN A 2 -10.37 -4.83 9.70
C ASN A 2 -10.50 -6.05 8.79
N GLU A 3 -10.39 -5.85 7.48
CA GLU A 3 -10.55 -6.91 6.49
C GLU A 3 -9.23 -7.16 5.80
N GLN A 4 -8.73 -8.39 5.89
CA GLN A 4 -7.49 -8.80 5.24
C GLN A 4 -7.78 -9.34 3.84
N PHE A 5 -6.92 -8.98 2.89
CA PHE A 5 -7.01 -9.42 1.50
C PHE A 5 -5.62 -9.57 0.88
N LEU A 6 -5.55 -10.31 -0.22
CA LEU A 6 -4.35 -10.39 -1.03
C LEU A 6 -4.41 -9.32 -2.13
N LEU A 7 -3.35 -8.54 -2.23
CA LEU A 7 -3.17 -7.53 -3.26
C LEU A 7 -2.26 -8.11 -4.36
N PRO A 8 -2.82 -8.49 -5.53
CA PRO A 8 -2.03 -8.97 -6.65
C PRO A 8 -1.25 -7.81 -7.27
N LEU A 9 0.06 -7.95 -7.43
CA LEU A 9 0.94 -6.90 -7.92
C LEU A 9 1.92 -7.48 -8.93
N THR A 10 2.05 -6.85 -10.10
CA THR A 10 3.16 -7.13 -11.02
C THR A 10 4.28 -6.13 -10.79
N HIS A 11 5.48 -6.61 -10.47
CA HIS A 11 6.65 -5.77 -10.25
C HIS A 11 7.89 -6.42 -10.87
N HIS A 12 8.61 -5.67 -11.71
CA HIS A 12 9.76 -6.17 -12.50
C HIS A 12 9.48 -7.46 -13.30
N GLY A 13 8.24 -7.65 -13.75
CA GLY A 13 7.82 -8.84 -14.49
C GLY A 13 7.50 -10.07 -13.63
N GLU A 14 7.58 -9.95 -12.31
CA GLU A 14 7.17 -10.97 -11.35
C GLU A 14 5.78 -10.68 -10.79
N GLU A 15 5.00 -11.73 -10.56
CA GLU A 15 3.69 -11.64 -9.91
C GLU A 15 3.83 -11.87 -8.41
N TRP A 16 3.43 -10.89 -7.62
CA TRP A 16 3.48 -10.89 -6.18
C TRP A 16 2.05 -10.88 -5.62
N ASN A 17 1.83 -11.58 -4.51
CA ASN A 17 0.59 -11.48 -3.72
C ASN A 17 0.95 -10.88 -2.37
N LEU A 18 0.72 -9.57 -2.24
CA LEU A 18 1.02 -8.84 -1.01
C LEU A 18 -0.10 -9.00 0.00
N SER A 19 0.24 -9.18 1.27
CA SER A 19 -0.75 -9.16 2.35
C SER A 19 -1.20 -7.72 2.60
N ALA A 20 -2.50 -7.47 2.50
CA ALA A 20 -3.09 -6.16 2.70
C ALA A 20 -4.23 -6.22 3.73
N GLU A 21 -4.46 -5.11 4.42
CA GLU A 21 -5.51 -4.99 5.42
C GLU A 21 -6.22 -3.65 5.26
N PHE A 22 -7.54 -3.69 5.07
CA PHE A 22 -8.41 -2.53 5.12
C PHE A 22 -8.62 -2.11 6.59
N GLN A 23 -8.27 -0.87 6.91
CA GLN A 23 -8.35 -0.32 8.25
C GLN A 23 -9.23 0.95 8.24
N PRO A 24 -10.47 0.88 8.76
CA PRO A 24 -11.31 2.06 8.95
C PRO A 24 -10.63 3.07 9.88
N ARG A 25 -10.60 4.35 9.49
CA ARG A 25 -9.96 5.41 10.29
C ARG A 25 -10.80 6.69 10.24
N GLY A 26 -11.53 6.95 11.33
CA GLY A 26 -12.43 8.10 11.40
C GLY A 26 -13.51 8.04 10.32
N PHE A 27 -13.59 9.08 9.48
CA PHE A 27 -14.51 9.16 8.34
C PHE A 27 -13.95 8.56 7.04
N GLY A 28 -12.74 8.01 7.06
CA GLY A 28 -12.10 7.40 5.91
C GLY A 28 -11.55 6.00 6.23
N TYR A 29 -10.61 5.57 5.41
CA TYR A 29 -9.89 4.32 5.60
C TYR A 29 -8.45 4.45 5.14
N VAL A 30 -7.61 3.58 5.68
CA VAL A 30 -6.27 3.33 5.16
C VAL A 30 -6.16 1.86 4.78
N ILE A 31 -5.25 1.56 3.87
CA ILE A 31 -4.90 0.20 3.50
C ILE A 31 -3.48 -0.05 3.96
N GLN A 32 -3.29 -0.99 4.86
CA GLN A 32 -1.97 -1.42 5.30
C GLN A 32 -1.49 -2.55 4.40
N VAL A 33 -0.40 -2.34 3.66
CA VAL A 33 0.23 -3.35 2.82
C VAL A 33 1.53 -3.80 3.47
N THR A 34 1.73 -5.10 3.59
CA THR A 34 2.97 -5.68 4.13
C THR A 34 3.89 -6.09 2.99
N VAL A 35 5.06 -5.47 2.90
CA VAL A 35 6.11 -5.80 1.91
C VAL A 35 7.42 -6.04 2.63
N HIS A 36 8.10 -7.16 2.37
CA HIS A 36 9.37 -7.50 3.03
C HIS A 36 9.34 -7.35 4.56
N ASN A 37 8.24 -7.79 5.19
CA ASN A 37 8.00 -7.68 6.63
C ASN A 37 7.88 -6.24 7.17
N GLN A 38 7.61 -5.27 6.28
CA GLN A 38 7.38 -3.86 6.61
C GLN A 38 5.96 -3.47 6.24
N GLN A 39 5.32 -2.71 7.12
CA GLN A 39 3.95 -2.24 6.94
C GLN A 39 3.98 -0.85 6.32
N ILE A 40 3.32 -0.67 5.19
CA ILE A 40 3.19 0.59 4.48
C ILE A 40 1.71 0.94 4.44
N LEU A 41 1.34 2.14 4.88
CA LEU A 41 -0.05 2.59 4.85
C LEU A 41 -0.31 3.34 3.55
N PHE A 42 -1.47 3.11 2.95
CA PHE A 42 -1.96 3.85 1.80
C PHE A 42 -3.30 4.49 2.13
N GLU A 43 -3.47 5.74 1.74
CA GLU A 43 -4.72 6.49 1.88
C GLU A 43 -5.07 7.19 0.57
N ARG A 44 -6.32 7.60 0.40
CA ARG A 44 -6.70 8.51 -0.68
C ARG A 44 -6.24 9.92 -0.37
N ASP A 45 -5.65 10.59 -1.36
CA ASP A 45 -5.34 12.00 -1.32
C ASP A 45 -6.54 12.88 -1.73
N GLU A 46 -6.32 14.19 -1.82
CA GLU A 46 -7.35 15.17 -2.17
C GLU A 46 -7.89 15.00 -3.60
N GLU A 47 -7.13 14.35 -4.47
CA GLU A 47 -7.50 14.02 -5.85
C GLU A 47 -8.11 12.62 -5.98
N ASN A 48 -8.40 11.95 -4.85
CA ASN A 48 -8.87 10.56 -4.75
C ASN A 48 -7.91 9.49 -5.28
N ASN A 49 -6.61 9.80 -5.39
CA ASN A 49 -5.57 8.83 -5.73
C ASN A 49 -4.99 8.20 -4.47
N PHE A 50 -4.59 6.92 -4.54
CA PHE A 50 -3.85 6.32 -3.43
C PHE A 50 -2.42 6.85 -3.33
N ARG A 51 -2.03 7.29 -2.13
CA ARG A 51 -0.65 7.66 -1.80
C ARG A 51 -0.13 6.85 -0.61
N ALA A 52 1.16 6.53 -0.64
CA ALA A 52 1.84 5.90 0.50
C ALA A 52 2.09 6.92 1.62
N MET A 53 1.83 6.54 2.86
CA MET A 53 2.20 7.26 4.06
C MET A 53 3.39 6.60 4.75
N GLN A 54 4.23 7.42 5.37
CA GLN A 54 5.25 6.96 6.30
C GLN A 54 4.61 6.26 7.51
N THR A 55 5.01 5.04 7.79
CA THR A 55 4.71 4.33 9.04
C THR A 55 5.93 4.41 9.97
N ASN A 56 5.78 3.99 11.23
CA ASN A 56 6.83 4.06 12.24
C ASN A 56 8.08 3.23 11.84
N GLY A 57 8.98 3.90 11.15
CA GLY A 57 10.25 3.42 10.64
C GLY A 57 10.75 4.49 9.69
N SER A 58 11.96 5.01 9.92
CA SER A 58 12.55 5.98 9.01
C SER A 58 12.54 5.38 7.60
N LEU A 59 12.00 6.08 6.59
CA LEU A 59 12.20 5.70 5.17
C LEU A 59 13.69 5.56 4.81
N SER A 60 14.55 6.10 5.68
CA SER A 60 16.00 6.04 5.71
C SER A 60 16.59 4.65 6.02
N ASP A 61 15.87 3.81 6.77
CA ASP A 61 16.33 2.46 7.19
C ASP A 61 15.73 1.34 6.32
N LEU A 62 14.85 1.70 5.41
CA LEU A 62 14.49 0.84 4.31
C LEU A 62 15.69 0.77 3.33
N PRO A 63 16.03 -0.41 2.76
CA PRO A 63 16.54 -0.38 1.39
C PRO A 63 15.44 0.32 0.60
N LYS A 64 15.65 1.62 0.26
CA LYS A 64 14.64 2.55 -0.28
C LYS A 64 13.50 1.76 -0.91
N PRO A 65 12.26 1.77 -0.36
CA PRO A 65 11.18 1.07 -1.02
C PRO A 65 11.15 1.67 -2.42
N ASP A 66 11.37 0.81 -3.41
CA ASP A 66 11.51 1.22 -4.79
C ASP A 66 10.33 2.14 -5.08
N GLN A 67 10.59 3.40 -5.46
CA GLN A 67 9.49 4.34 -5.73
C GLN A 67 8.55 3.75 -6.78
N VAL A 68 9.09 2.91 -7.67
CA VAL A 68 8.32 2.11 -8.63
C VAL A 68 7.42 1.10 -7.94
N LEU A 69 7.88 0.40 -6.91
CA LEU A 69 7.06 -0.52 -6.12
C LEU A 69 5.90 0.20 -5.43
N LEU A 70 6.16 1.33 -4.77
CA LEU A 70 5.11 2.13 -4.13
C LEU A 70 4.08 2.64 -5.15
N ALA A 71 4.54 3.11 -6.31
CA ALA A 71 3.69 3.56 -7.38
C ALA A 71 2.83 2.42 -7.96
N ASN A 72 3.42 1.23 -8.16
CA ASN A 72 2.69 0.07 -8.64
C ASN A 72 1.61 -0.37 -7.64
N ILE A 73 1.93 -0.39 -6.34
CA ILE A 73 0.96 -0.71 -5.29
C ILE A 73 -0.19 0.29 -5.31
N ALA A 74 0.10 1.59 -5.33
CA ALA A 74 -0.92 2.63 -5.41
C ALA A 74 -1.80 2.49 -6.66
N ALA A 75 -1.20 2.21 -7.83
CA ALA A 75 -1.95 2.00 -9.07
C ALA A 75 -2.87 0.77 -9.00
N THR A 76 -2.39 -0.35 -8.45
CA THR A 76 -3.23 -1.54 -8.24
C THR A 76 -4.38 -1.25 -7.28
N LEU A 77 -4.12 -0.56 -6.17
CA LEU A 77 -5.17 -0.15 -5.23
C LEU A 77 -6.18 0.77 -5.91
N GLN A 78 -5.73 1.68 -6.77
CA GLN A 78 -6.63 2.52 -7.55
C GLN A 78 -7.58 1.68 -8.39
N GLN A 79 -7.09 0.64 -9.08
CA GLN A 79 -7.91 -0.25 -9.91
C GLN A 79 -8.90 -1.10 -9.11
N LEU A 80 -8.51 -1.55 -7.91
CA LEU A 80 -9.36 -2.41 -7.08
C LEU A 80 -10.48 -1.67 -6.35
N PHE A 81 -10.25 -0.39 -6.06
CA PHE A 81 -11.20 0.44 -5.30
C PHE A 81 -11.78 1.60 -6.13
N SER A 82 -11.54 1.66 -7.44
CA SER A 82 -12.17 2.60 -8.38
C SER A 82 -13.61 2.26 -8.70
#